data_AF-A0A2V9PK89-F1
#
_entry.id   AF-A0A2V9PK89-F1
#
_cell.length_a   1.000
_cell.length_b   1.000
_cell.length_c   1.000
_cell.angle_alpha   90.00
_cell.angle_beta   90.00
_cell.angle_gamma   90.00
#
_symmetry.space_group_name_H-M   'P 1'
#
loop_
_entity.id
_entity.type
_entity.pdbx_description
1 polymer ?
#
loop_
_entity_poly.entity_id
_entity_poly.type
_entity_poly.pdbx_seq_one_letter_code
_entity_poly.pdbx_strand_id
1 'polypeptide(L)' 'MKIGIRQFREKFASYVGSSDQPIAITRHGDTLGYYVPARPRWSDEEKATLTQAVAKLHAVLNENGISSEEILNS' A
#
# COMPACT_ATOMS: atom_id res chain seq x y z
N MET A 1 12.20 -3.81 5.58
CA MET A 1 13.67 -4.10 5.56
C MET A 1 14.46 -2.80 5.72
N LYS A 2 15.63 -2.78 6.38
CA LYS A 2 16.53 -1.61 6.45
C LYS A 2 17.84 -1.89 5.69
N ILE A 3 18.29 -0.96 4.85
CA ILE A 3 19.56 -1.07 4.12
C ILE A 3 20.29 0.27 4.05
N GLY A 4 21.61 0.25 3.86
CA GLY A 4 22.41 1.46 3.71
C GLY A 4 22.25 2.12 2.32
N ILE A 5 22.35 3.45 2.25
CA ILE A 5 22.22 4.23 0.99
C ILE A 5 23.19 3.78 -0.12
N ARG A 6 24.41 3.37 0.23
CA ARG A 6 25.39 2.85 -0.75
C ARG A 6 24.92 1.53 -1.35
N GLN A 7 24.55 0.58 -0.49
CA GLN A 7 24.01 -0.71 -0.91
C GLN A 7 22.73 -0.56 -1.74
N PHE A 8 21.82 0.35 -1.34
CA PHE A 8 20.60 0.60 -2.08
C PHE A 8 20.88 1.05 -3.52
N ARG A 9 21.83 1.97 -3.71
CA ARG A 9 22.21 2.45 -5.04
C ARG A 9 22.88 1.38 -5.89
N GLU A 10 23.79 0.59 -5.31
CA GLU A 10 24.53 -0.46 -6.04
C GLU A 10 23.63 -1.63 -6.44
N LYS A 11 22.64 -1.97 -5.61
CA LYS A 11 21.77 -3.12 -5.80
C LYS A 11 20.34 -2.74 -6.19
N PHE A 12 20.12 -1.51 -6.67
CA PHE A 12 18.78 -0.97 -6.93
C PHE A 12 17.92 -1.91 -7.79
N ALA A 13 18.45 -2.41 -8.91
CA ALA A 13 17.73 -3.31 -9.80
C ALA A 13 17.26 -4.62 -9.14
N SER A 14 17.98 -5.11 -8.11
CA SER A 14 17.55 -6.30 -7.35
C SER A 14 16.43 -6.02 -6.34
N TYR A 15 16.20 -4.75 -6.01
CA TYR A 15 15.10 -4.33 -5.15
C TYR A 15 13.86 -3.97 -5.96
N VAL A 16 14.04 -3.49 -7.20
CA VAL A 16 12.95 -3.21 -8.13
C VAL A 16 12.42 -4.54 -8.70
N GLY A 17 11.26 -4.97 -8.22
CA GLY A 17 10.53 -6.14 -8.76
C GLY A 17 10.66 -7.43 -7.95
N SER A 18 11.48 -7.46 -6.89
CA SER A 18 11.63 -8.66 -6.03
C SER A 18 10.87 -8.58 -4.70
N SER A 19 10.33 -7.41 -4.35
CA SER A 19 9.61 -7.23 -3.09
C SER A 19 8.54 -6.14 -3.21
N ASP A 20 7.34 -6.43 -2.69
CA ASP A 20 6.26 -5.46 -2.51
C ASP A 20 6.36 -4.70 -1.18
N GLN A 21 7.41 -4.95 -0.39
CA GLN A 21 7.55 -4.34 0.92
C GLN A 21 8.37 -3.04 0.86
N PRO A 22 7.97 -1.99 1.60
CA PRO A 22 8.77 -0.79 1.78
C PRO A 22 10.17 -1.09 2.34
N ILE A 23 11.17 -0.41 1.78
CA ILE A 23 12.56 -0.48 2.18
C ILE A 23 12.96 0.84 2.83
N ALA A 24 13.39 0.79 4.09
CA ALA A 24 13.97 1.94 4.78
C ALA A 24 15.44 2.09 4.38
N ILE A 25 15.80 3.26 3.87
CA ILE A 25 17.14 3.60 3.43
C ILE A 25 17.83 4.39 4.54
N THR A 26 19.03 3.95 4.94
CA THR A 26 19.75 4.49 6.09
C THR A 26 21.13 5.05 5.73
N ARG A 27 21.65 5.96 6.56
CA ARG A 27 23.03 6.42 6.56
C ARG A 27 23.50 6.51 8.02
N HIS A 28 24.62 5.86 8.33
CA HIS A 28 25.16 5.79 9.71
C HIS A 28 24.14 5.30 10.76
N GLY A 29 23.15 4.50 10.35
CA GLY A 29 22.09 3.98 11.23
C GLY A 29 20.79 4.78 11.18
N ASP A 30 20.83 6.05 10.77
CA ASP A 30 19.65 6.92 10.70
C ASP A 30 18.89 6.71 9.39
N THR A 31 17.55 6.66 9.48
CA THR A 31 16.69 6.55 8.30
C THR A 31 16.65 7.87 7.55
N LEU A 32 17.10 7.86 6.29
CA LEU A 32 17.04 9.00 5.38
C LEU A 32 15.71 9.08 4.63
N GLY A 33 15.07 7.95 4.38
CA GLY A 33 13.83 7.88 3.62
C GLY A 33 13.42 6.45 3.30
N TYR A 34 12.34 6.30 2.55
CA TYR A 34 11.78 5.01 2.18
C TYR A 34 11.68 4.87 0.66
N TYR A 35 12.09 3.73 0.14
CA TYR A 35 11.67 3.27 -1.18
C TYR A 35 10.40 2.43 -1.01
N VAL A 36 9.31 2.90 -1.61
CA VAL A 36 8.04 2.18 -1.65
C VAL A 36 7.86 1.73 -3.09
N PRO A 37 7.92 0.41 -3.37
CA PRO A 37 7.64 -0.12 -4.70
C PRO A 37 6.27 0.36 -5.16
N ALA A 38 6.18 0.90 -6.36
CA ALA A 38 4.89 1.10 -6.99
C ALA A 38 4.29 -0.28 -7.25
N ARG A 39 3.13 -0.59 -6.66
CA ARG A 39 2.47 -1.86 -6.97
C ARG A 39 2.14 -1.89 -8.47
N PRO A 40 2.27 -3.05 -9.14
CA PRO A 40 1.74 -3.18 -10.48
C PRO A 40 0.29 -2.72 -10.49
N ARG A 41 -0.11 -2.09 -11.60
CA ARG A 41 -1.50 -1.66 -11.81
C ARG A 41 -2.40 -2.85 -11.51
N TRP A 42 -3.31 -2.69 -10.54
CA TRP A 42 -4.19 -3.77 -10.13
C TRP A 42 -4.79 -4.44 -11.35
N SER A 43 -4.80 -5.77 -11.35
CA SER A 43 -5.49 -6.52 -12.39
C SER A 43 -6.97 -6.10 -12.39
N ASP A 44 -7.63 -6.26 -13.53
CA ASP A 44 -9.06 -5.94 -13.60
C ASP A 44 -9.88 -6.86 -12.67
N GLU A 45 -9.37 -8.06 -12.38
CA GLU A 45 -9.93 -8.99 -11.39
C GLU A 45 -9.78 -8.48 -9.95
N GLU A 46 -8.62 -7.93 -9.59
CA GLU A 46 -8.39 -7.33 -8.26
C GLU A 46 -9.27 -6.09 -8.06
N LYS A 47 -9.39 -5.24 -9.09
CA LYS A 47 -10.32 -4.09 -9.07
C LYS A 47 -11.77 -4.54 -8.93
N ALA A 48 -12.18 -5.56 -9.68
CA ALA A 48 -13.53 -6.11 -9.62
C ALA A 48 -13.83 -6.68 -8.24
N THR A 49 -12.89 -7.43 -7.66
CA THR A 49 -12.98 -7.98 -6.30
C THR A 49 -13.14 -6.88 -5.26
N LEU A 50 -12.31 -5.83 -5.33
CA LEU A 50 -12.43 -4.70 -4.40
C LEU A 50 -13.76 -3.96 -4.57
N THR A 51 -14.20 -3.75 -5.82
CA THR A 51 -15.49 -3.11 -6.12
C THR A 51 -16.65 -3.92 -5.53
N GLN A 52 -16.62 -5.25 -5.64
CA GLN A 52 -17.61 -6.13 -5.05
C GLN A 52 -17.57 -6.09 -3.51
N ALA A 53 -16.37 -6.08 -2.91
CA ALA A 53 -16.22 -5.96 -1.47
C ALA A 53 -16.80 -4.63 -0.94
N VAL A 54 -16.54 -3.53 -1.64
CA VAL A 54 -17.09 -2.20 -1.33
C VAL A 54 -18.61 -2.20 -1.48
N ALA A 55 -19.15 -2.79 -2.57
CA ALA A 55 -20.59 -2.89 -2.76
C ALA A 55 -21.28 -3.69 -1.64
N LYS A 56 -20.67 -4.80 -1.20
CA LYS A 56 -21.16 -5.60 -0.07
C LYS A 56 -21.14 -4.81 1.24
N LEU A 57 -20.07 -4.05 1.49
CA LEU A 57 -19.98 -3.18 2.66
C LEU A 57 -21.08 -2.12 2.65
N HIS A 58 -21.30 -1.44 1.52
CA HIS A 58 -22.38 -0.45 1.39
C HIS A 58 -23.76 -1.06 1.62
N ALA A 59 -24.02 -2.28 1.12
CA ALA A 59 -25.29 -2.95 1.37
C ALA A 59 -25.52 -3.16 2.89
N VAL A 60 -24.51 -3.67 3.60
CA VAL A 60 -24.58 -3.87 5.05
C VAL A 60 -24.77 -2.54 5.79
N LEU A 61 -24.04 -1.49 5.43
CA LEU A 61 -24.20 -0.17 6.06
C LEU A 61 -25.61 0.38 5.86
N ASN A 62 -26.14 0.30 4.63
CA ASN A 62 -27.49 0.75 4.30
C ASN A 62 -28.57 -0.06 5.03
N GLU A 63 -28.43 -1.38 5.14
CA GLU A 63 -29.33 -2.24 5.92
C GLU A 63 -29.38 -1.84 7.40
N ASN A 64 -28.26 -1.35 7.93
CA ASN A 64 -28.17 -0.85 9.31
C ASN A 64 -28.51 0.64 9.44
N GLY A 65 -28.95 1.30 8.36
CA GLY A 65 -29.31 2.72 8.35
C GLY A 65 -28.12 3.67 8.52
N ILE A 66 -26.88 3.16 8.44
CA ILE A 66 -25.67 3.93 8.66
C ILE A 66 -25.31 4.67 7.37
N SER A 67 -25.39 6.00 7.41
CA SER A 67 -25.00 6.83 6.27
C SER A 67 -23.51 7.14 6.28
N SER A 68 -22.93 7.42 5.10
CA SER A 68 -21.55 7.90 5.01
C SER A 68 -21.30 9.18 5.82
N GLU A 69 -22.33 10.03 5.95
CA GLU A 69 -22.27 11.29 6.70
C GLU A 69 -22.22 11.05 8.21
N GLU A 70 -22.90 10.01 8.69
CA GLU A 70 -22.83 9.57 10.09
C GLU A 70 -21.44 9.02 10.46
N ILE A 71 -20.80 8.29 9.55
CA ILE A 71 -19.43 7.78 9.74
C ILE A 71 -18.41 8.93 9.83
N LEU A 72 -18.55 9.96 8.99
CA LEU A 72 -17.63 11.09 8.95
C LEU A 72 -17.74 12.01 10.18
N ASN A 73 -18.87 11.94 10.89
CA ASN A 73 -19.15 12.74 12.08
C ASN A 73 -19.01 11.94 13.40
N SER A 74 -18.48 10.72 13.34
CA SER A 74 -18.25 9.83 14.50
C SER A 74 -16.92 10.03 15.21
#